data_AF-A0A6M0SDF1-F1
#
_entry.id   AF-A0A6M0SDF1-F1
#
_cell.length_a   1.000
_cell.length_b   1.000
_cell.length_c   1.000
_cell.angle_alpha   90.00
_cell.angle_beta   90.00
_cell.angle_gamma   90.00
#
_symmetry.space_group_name_H-M   'P 1'
#
loop_
_entity.id
_entity.type
_entity.pdbx_description
1 polymer ?
#
loop_
_entity_poly.entity_id
_entity_poly.type
_entity_poly.pdbx_seq_one_letter_code
_entity_poly.pdbx_strand_id
1 'polypeptide(L)' 'MSTVIQTIHCPNCGRSAERHYLNDQELTRTQCSGCDYLMIVCQKTGKVIEAYAPGITAAIAH' A
#
# COMPACT_ATOMS: atom_id res chain seq x y z
N MET A 1 18.64 -5.00 7.43
CA MET A 1 17.42 -4.62 6.69
C MET A 1 16.45 -5.78 6.73
N SER A 2 15.72 -5.89 7.84
CA SER A 2 14.78 -7.01 8.06
C SER A 2 13.41 -6.61 7.53
N THR A 3 13.13 -6.97 6.29
CA THR A 3 11.83 -6.73 5.65
C THR A 3 10.99 -8.00 5.70
N VAL A 4 9.79 -7.91 6.28
CA VAL A 4 8.79 -9.00 6.17
C VAL A 4 7.87 -8.67 5.00
N ILE A 5 7.68 -9.62 4.09
CA ILE A 5 6.80 -9.48 2.93
C ILE A 5 5.56 -10.34 3.16
N GLN A 6 4.39 -9.73 3.03
CA GLN A 6 3.09 -10.39 3.12
C GLN A 6 2.33 -10.21 1.80
N THR A 7 1.86 -11.30 1.24
CA THR A 7 0.91 -11.25 0.12
C THR A 7 -0.47 -10.90 0.64
N ILE A 8 -1.08 -9.86 0.07
CA ILE A 8 -2.43 -9.39 0.40
C ILE A 8 -3.24 -9.17 -0.88
N HIS A 9 -4.53 -8.87 -0.74
CA HIS A 9 -5.32 -8.34 -1.84
C HIS A 9 -5.12 -6.82 -1.97
N CYS A 10 -4.96 -6.35 -3.19
CA CYS A 10 -4.80 -4.94 -3.51
C CYS A 10 -6.07 -4.19 -3.10
N PRO A 11 -5.98 -3.13 -2.28
CA PRO A 11 -7.15 -2.35 -1.89
C PRO A 11 -7.75 -1.56 -3.07
N ASN A 12 -7.00 -1.38 -4.15
CA ASN A 12 -7.43 -0.63 -5.34
C ASN A 12 -8.15 -1.51 -6.37
N CYS A 13 -7.59 -2.68 -6.72
CA CYS A 13 -8.10 -3.51 -7.81
C CYS A 13 -8.44 -4.96 -7.41
N GLY A 14 -8.26 -5.33 -6.14
CA GLY A 14 -8.54 -6.68 -5.61
C GLY A 14 -7.54 -7.79 -6.01
N ARG A 15 -6.64 -7.54 -6.97
CA ARG A 15 -5.60 -8.50 -7.39
C ARG A 15 -4.55 -8.73 -6.29
N SER A 16 -3.71 -9.74 -6.43
CA SER A 16 -2.58 -9.95 -5.50
C SER A 16 -1.67 -8.72 -5.46
N ALA A 17 -1.28 -8.35 -4.24
CA ALA A 17 -0.40 -7.24 -3.92
C ALA A 17 0.53 -7.65 -2.79
N GLU A 18 1.56 -6.84 -2.57
CA GLU A 18 2.59 -7.10 -1.58
C GLU A 18 2.55 -6.01 -0.52
N ARG A 19 2.68 -6.40 0.74
CA ARG A 19 2.89 -5.51 1.87
C ARG A 19 4.25 -5.81 2.49
N HIS A 20 5.13 -4.82 2.44
CA HIS A 20 6.48 -4.85 3.00
C HIS A 20 6.48 -4.10 4.33
N TYR A 21 6.84 -4.79 5.40
CA TYR A 21 7.10 -4.19 6.71
C TYR A 21 8.58 -3.84 6.79
N LEU A 22 8.89 -2.55 6.62
CA LEU A 22 10.23 -1.98 6.65
C LEU A 22 10.54 -1.54 8.08
N ASN A 23 10.75 -2.50 8.98
CA ASN A 23 10.85 -2.24 10.42
C ASN A 23 11.99 -1.29 10.80
N ASP A 24 13.11 -1.34 10.08
CA ASP A 24 14.25 -0.42 10.28
C ASP A 24 13.87 1.06 10.05
N GLN A 25 12.87 1.32 9.20
CA GLN A 25 12.37 2.67 8.88
C GLN A 25 11.04 2.97 9.56
N GLU A 26 10.47 2.00 10.26
CA GLU A 26 9.14 2.08 10.86
C GLU A 26 8.05 2.37 9.82
N LEU A 27 8.20 1.79 8.62
CA LEU A 27 7.30 1.99 7.49
C LEU A 27 6.62 0.70 7.07
N THR A 28 5.40 0.83 6.56
CA THR A 28 4.72 -0.24 5.83
C THR A 28 4.44 0.24 4.42
N ARG A 29 4.97 -0.47 3.44
CA ARG A 29 4.76 -0.20 2.02
C ARG A 29 3.86 -1.27 1.43
N THR A 30 2.72 -0.87 0.90
CA THR A 30 1.81 -1.73 0.13
C THR A 30 1.95 -1.38 -1.35
N GLN A 31 2.19 -2.36 -2.21
CA GLN A 31 2.36 -2.16 -3.65
C GLN A 31 1.60 -3.22 -4.46
N CYS A 32 1.05 -2.83 -5.62
CA CYS A 32 0.42 -3.74 -6.56
C CYS A 32 0.92 -3.49 -7.97
N SER A 33 1.55 -4.50 -8.58
CA SER A 33 2.02 -4.46 -9.97
C SER A 33 0.89 -4.49 -11.01
N GLY A 34 -0.33 -4.85 -10.62
CA GLY A 34 -1.45 -4.97 -11.55
C GLY A 34 -2.19 -3.67 -11.86
N CYS A 35 -2.06 -2.65 -11.00
CA CYS A 35 -2.74 -1.35 -11.16
C CYS A 35 -1.88 -0.18 -10.69
N ASP A 36 -0.59 -0.43 -10.48
CA ASP A 36 0.39 0.54 -9.97
C ASP A 36 -0.02 1.22 -8.64
N TYR A 37 -0.82 0.54 -7.81
CA TYR A 37 -1.16 1.03 -6.48
C TYR A 37 0.08 1.03 -5.58
N LEU A 38 0.33 2.15 -4.89
CA LEU A 38 1.38 2.31 -3.90
C LEU A 38 0.80 3.03 -2.67
N MET A 39 1.09 2.52 -1.48
CA MET A 39 0.79 3.21 -0.23
C MET A 39 1.91 2.97 0.77
N ILE A 40 2.45 4.04 1.32
CA ILE A 40 3.47 4.03 2.37
C ILE A 40 2.89 4.70 3.61
N VAL A 41 2.88 3.98 4.72
CA VAL A 41 2.38 4.46 6.01
C VAL A 41 3.45 4.33 7.08
N CYS A 42 3.45 5.26 8.04
CA CYS A 42 4.25 5.13 9.26
C CYS A 42 3.64 4.06 10.17
N GLN A 43 4.40 3.03 10.54
CA GLN A 43 3.96 1.95 11.44
C GLN A 43 3.57 2.47 12.82
N LYS A 44 4.28 3.47 13.35
CA LYS A 44 4.02 4.04 14.68
C LYS A 44 2.73 4.84 14.75
N THR A 45 2.49 5.67 13.75
CA THR A 45 1.40 6.67 13.79
C THR A 45 0.20 6.31 12.91
N GLY A 46 0.35 5.35 12.00
CA GLY A 46 -0.63 5.02 10.98
C GLY A 46 -0.81 6.10 9.91
N LYS A 47 -0.07 7.21 9.97
CA LYS A 47 -0.18 8.30 9.01
C LYS A 47 0.33 7.86 7.64
N VAL A 48 -0.40 8.26 6.60
CA VAL A 48 0.03 8.11 5.21
C VAL A 48 1.19 9.09 4.96
N ILE A 49 2.28 8.54 4.43
CA ILE A 49 3.45 9.32 4.00
C ILE A 49 3.35 9.58 2.51
N GLU A 50 3.03 8.52 1.75
CA GLU A 50 2.90 8.59 0.30
C GLU A 50 1.78 7.64 -0.14
N ALA A 51 0.95 8.07 -1.08
CA ALA A 51 -0.08 7.23 -1.67
C ALA A 51 -0.25 7.58 -3.14
N TYR A 52 -0.37 6.53 -3.95
CA TYR A 52 -0.68 6.59 -5.37
C TYR A 52 -1.70 5.50 -5.68
N ALA A 53 -2.85 5.89 -6.22
CA ALA A 53 -3.98 5.00 -6.45
C ALA A 53 -4.57 5.22 -7.86
N PRO A 54 -4.01 4.58 -8.88
CA PRO A 54 -4.47 4.72 -10.27
C PRO A 54 -5.81 4.03 -10.48
N GLY A 55 -6.72 4.66 -11.20
CA GLY A 55 -7.97 4.01 -11.61
C GLY A 55 -9.02 3.84 -10.52
N ILE A 56 -8.79 4.30 -9.27
CA ILE A 56 -9.89 4.88 -8.49
C ILE A 56 -10.24 6.19 -9.18
N THR A 57 -11.09 6.13 -10.21
CA THR A 57 -12.09 7.19 -10.36
C THR A 57 -12.69 7.31 -8.98
N ALA A 58 -12.45 8.44 -8.29
CA ALA A 58 -13.22 8.77 -7.10
C ALA A 58 -14.67 8.50 -7.49
N ALA A 59 -15.24 7.41 -6.97
CA ALA A 59 -16.59 7.07 -7.31
C ALA A 59 -17.38 8.30 -6.87
N ILE A 60 -17.87 9.06 -7.85
CA ILE A 60 -19.17 9.72 -7.81
C ILE A 60 -19.81 9.51 -6.45
N ALA A 61 -19.65 10.50 -5.57
CA ALA A 61 -20.58 10.67 -4.47
C ALA A 61 -21.94 10.89 -5.13
N HIS A 62 -22.71 9.82 -5.29
CA HIS A 62 -24.14 9.87 -5.55
C HIS A 62 -24.86 9.76 -4.21
#